data_AF-A0A9P1DC76-F1
#
_entry.id   AF-A0A9P1DC76-F1
#
_cell.length_a   1.000
_cell.length_b   1.000
_cell.length_c   1.000
_cell.angle_alpha   90.00
_cell.angle_beta   90.00
_cell.angle_gamma   90.00
#
_symmetry.space_group_name_H-M   'P 1'
#
loop_
_entity.id
_entity.type
_entity.pdbx_description
1 polymer ?
#
loop_
_entity_poly.entity_id
_entity_poly.type
_entity_poly.pdbx_seq_one_letter_code
_entity_poly.pdbx_strand_id
1 'polypeptide(L)'
;MVQKIPLDTSISGTAPPLWVRSEGSLFTTNKYGLGNGMGDMRIRFKGNNWNNVALSVLGKNVMGTIQDWVAPDDWLCSGYTLKDLRMGTMEISKMWEMQRAESSGMTWALRFVGFALAWIAFCLLAGPLEVATDCIPCIGPMLGNAVSAIACCVSCLPATACTMGVVGVVWIVMRPMVGIPLIIIFLLVMIGMIVWKCCFTKKSKKVYDSEGQQDDPGTVVGKQDVEVKQYSGPVDEALARSFIHALRAEYVQNEAGAVGVVFDANGNAEGALGPYEEEVRAAGDKAACINSIAQRWNLVI
;
A
#
# COMPACT_ATOMS: atom_id res chain seq x y z
N MET A 1 25.09 -3.28 30.16
CA MET A 1 24.25 -3.19 31.38
C MET A 1 24.46 -1.87 32.13
N VAL A 2 25.67 -1.59 32.64
CA VAL A 2 25.96 -0.37 33.43
C VAL A 2 25.82 0.94 32.62
N GLN A 3 26.01 0.88 31.31
CA GLN A 3 25.87 2.05 30.42
C GLN A 3 24.45 2.64 30.37
N LYS A 4 23.41 1.89 30.75
CA LYS A 4 22.03 2.40 30.82
C LYS A 4 21.71 3.13 32.12
N ILE A 5 22.61 3.11 33.10
CA ILE A 5 22.45 3.86 34.34
C ILE A 5 22.68 5.35 34.01
N PRO A 6 21.70 6.24 34.26
CA PRO A 6 21.89 7.66 34.03
C PRO A 6 23.02 8.19 34.91
N LEU A 7 24.00 8.84 34.27
CA LEU A 7 25.12 9.55 34.88
C LEU A 7 24.88 11.06 34.73
N ASP A 8 23.70 11.51 35.11
CA ASP A 8 23.24 12.90 34.94
C ASP A 8 23.41 13.74 36.20
N THR A 9 23.49 13.09 37.36
CA THR A 9 23.53 13.75 38.66
C THR A 9 24.94 14.30 38.91
N SER A 10 25.04 15.61 39.14
CA SER A 10 26.33 16.25 39.41
C SER A 10 26.82 15.85 40.80
N ILE A 11 28.03 15.27 40.88
CA ILE A 11 28.60 14.95 42.18
C ILE A 11 29.15 16.22 42.84
N SER A 12 28.83 16.37 44.11
CA SER A 12 29.33 17.45 44.94
C SER A 12 30.32 16.83 45.91
N GLY A 13 31.61 17.09 45.71
CA GLY A 13 32.69 16.51 46.50
C GLY A 13 33.87 17.47 46.63
N THR A 14 34.83 17.09 47.46
CA THR A 14 36.09 17.82 47.59
C THR A 14 36.83 17.81 46.25
N ALA A 15 37.38 18.97 45.85
CA ALA A 15 38.15 19.05 44.62
C ALA A 15 39.37 18.11 44.70
N PRO A 16 39.68 17.35 43.63
CA PRO A 16 40.91 16.58 43.56
C PRO A 16 42.14 17.49 43.75
N PRO A 17 43.29 16.94 44.16
CA PRO A 17 44.52 17.72 44.23
C PRO A 17 44.78 18.45 42.91
N LEU A 18 45.17 19.73 43.00
CA LEU A 18 45.46 20.63 41.85
C LEU A 18 44.23 21.14 41.07
N TRP A 19 43.03 20.85 41.54
CA TRP A 19 41.79 21.40 41.00
C TRP A 19 41.16 22.34 42.03
N VAL A 20 40.60 23.44 41.54
CA VAL A 20 39.82 24.39 42.34
C VAL A 20 38.36 24.24 41.95
N ARG A 21 37.48 24.16 42.94
CA ARG A 21 36.04 24.15 42.68
C ARG A 21 35.60 25.55 42.27
N SER A 22 35.03 25.66 41.08
CA SER A 22 34.32 26.84 40.59
C SER A 22 32.83 26.72 40.93
N GLU A 23 32.01 27.72 40.57
CA GLU A 23 30.58 27.74 40.89
C GLU A 23 29.85 26.42 40.59
N GLY A 24 29.06 25.95 41.55
CA GLY A 24 28.30 24.70 41.42
C GLY A 24 29.18 23.44 41.47
N SER A 25 29.15 22.62 40.41
CA SER A 25 29.83 21.32 40.31
C SER A 25 30.97 21.32 39.27
N LEU A 26 31.49 22.50 38.97
CA LEU A 26 32.57 22.70 38.02
C LEU A 26 33.90 22.70 38.75
N PHE A 27 34.89 22.01 38.20
CA PHE A 27 36.26 22.01 38.69
C PHE A 27 37.16 22.61 37.61
N THR A 28 38.02 23.54 38.01
CA THR A 28 38.95 24.24 37.12
C THR A 28 40.38 24.04 37.57
N THR A 29 41.31 23.91 36.63
CA THR A 29 42.75 23.93 36.93
C THR A 29 43.46 24.80 35.89
N ASN A 30 44.36 25.65 36.38
CA ASN A 30 45.28 26.47 35.59
C ASN A 30 46.72 25.92 35.66
N LYS A 31 46.94 24.76 36.30
CA LYS A 31 48.27 24.17 36.48
C LYS A 31 49.01 23.96 35.16
N TYR A 32 48.27 23.62 34.11
CA TYR A 32 48.80 23.36 32.79
C TYR A 32 48.67 24.57 31.85
N GLY A 33 48.30 25.73 32.40
CA GLY A 33 48.13 26.97 31.65
C GLY A 33 49.46 27.61 31.27
N LEU A 34 49.58 28.07 30.03
CA LEU A 34 50.76 28.79 29.51
C LEU A 34 50.67 30.32 29.68
N GLY A 35 49.79 30.83 30.56
CA GLY A 35 49.65 32.26 30.87
C GLY A 35 48.71 33.05 29.96
N ASN A 36 48.28 32.49 28.81
CA ASN A 36 47.35 33.11 27.85
C ASN A 36 45.94 32.46 27.87
N GLY A 37 45.54 31.81 28.96
CA GLY A 37 44.31 31.00 29.05
C GLY A 37 44.36 29.68 28.26
N MET A 38 45.39 29.46 27.45
CA MET A 38 45.68 28.18 26.82
C MET A 38 46.19 27.18 27.85
N GLY A 39 45.51 26.03 27.97
CA GLY A 39 45.83 24.98 28.94
C GLY A 39 44.96 24.98 30.19
N ASP A 40 44.06 25.95 30.34
CA ASP A 40 43.06 25.95 31.41
C ASP A 40 42.02 24.87 31.12
N MET A 41 41.81 23.97 32.08
CA MET A 41 40.84 22.88 31.96
C MET A 41 39.66 23.11 32.88
N ARG A 42 38.47 22.83 32.38
CA ARG A 42 37.24 22.78 33.16
C ARG A 42 36.57 21.42 32.99
N ILE A 43 36.32 20.74 34.09
CA ILE A 43 35.65 19.45 34.11
C ILE A 43 34.44 19.48 35.03
N ARG A 44 33.46 18.63 34.72
CA ARG A 44 32.30 18.34 35.57
C ARG A 44 32.22 16.85 35.76
N PHE A 45 32.21 16.41 37.00
CA PHE A 45 31.95 15.01 37.30
C PHE A 45 30.44 14.80 37.45
N LYS A 46 29.92 13.78 36.77
CA LYS A 46 28.54 13.32 36.93
C LYS A 46 28.54 11.84 37.32
N GLY A 47 27.56 11.46 38.12
CA GLY A 47 27.39 10.11 38.64
C GLY A 47 25.91 9.73 38.71
N ASN A 48 25.65 8.60 39.36
CA ASN A 48 24.31 8.13 39.67
C ASN A 48 23.66 8.96 40.78
N ASN A 49 22.33 8.96 40.83
CA ASN A 49 21.58 9.65 41.88
C ASN A 49 21.59 8.83 43.19
N TRP A 50 22.33 9.30 44.20
CA TRP A 50 22.43 8.64 45.50
C TRP A 50 21.20 8.82 46.40
N ASN A 51 20.26 9.71 46.05
CA ASN A 51 18.98 9.82 46.77
C ASN A 51 18.06 8.63 46.49
N ASN A 52 18.32 7.87 45.41
CA ASN A 52 17.54 6.70 45.04
C ASN A 52 18.48 5.54 44.69
N VAL A 53 18.97 4.86 45.74
CA VAL A 53 19.95 3.77 45.63
C VAL A 53 19.35 2.46 45.13
N ALA A 54 18.02 2.38 45.08
CA ALA A 54 17.33 1.18 44.60
C ALA A 54 17.65 0.92 43.11
N LEU A 55 17.84 -0.35 42.78
CA LEU A 55 18.09 -0.82 41.42
C LEU A 55 17.12 -1.95 41.11
N SER A 56 16.54 -1.90 39.91
CA SER A 56 15.72 -2.98 39.37
C SER A 56 16.49 -3.68 38.25
N VAL A 57 16.62 -5.00 38.37
CA VAL A 57 17.32 -5.85 37.41
C VAL A 57 16.31 -6.78 36.75
N LEU A 58 16.41 -6.91 35.42
CA LEU A 58 15.65 -7.87 34.64
C LEU A 58 16.60 -8.80 33.87
N GLY A 59 16.38 -10.11 34.00
CA GLY A 59 17.14 -11.13 33.28
C GLY A 59 16.70 -12.54 33.69
N LYS A 60 17.33 -13.57 33.12
CA LYS A 60 17.05 -14.97 33.44
C LYS A 60 17.62 -15.31 34.81
N ASN A 61 16.80 -15.81 35.72
CA ASN A 61 17.29 -16.34 36.99
C ASN A 61 17.80 -17.77 36.78
N VAL A 62 19.10 -17.97 37.03
CA VAL A 62 19.73 -19.29 37.04
C VAL A 62 20.37 -19.47 38.43
N MET A 63 19.77 -20.33 39.24
CA MET A 63 20.28 -20.67 40.58
C MET A 63 20.55 -19.44 41.46
N GLY A 64 19.67 -18.44 41.42
CA GLY A 64 19.81 -17.21 42.20
C GLY A 64 20.71 -16.13 41.58
N THR A 65 21.37 -16.42 40.45
CA THR A 65 22.15 -15.43 39.69
C THR A 65 21.36 -14.95 38.49
N ILE A 66 21.36 -13.64 38.23
CA ILE A 66 20.71 -13.06 37.06
C ILE A 66 21.68 -13.07 35.88
N GLN A 67 21.34 -13.83 34.84
CA GLN A 67 22.08 -13.97 33.60
C GLN A 67 21.31 -13.38 32.42
N ASP A 68 22.01 -13.21 31.30
CA ASP A 68 21.40 -12.79 30.05
C ASP A 68 20.39 -13.85 29.58
N TRP A 69 19.17 -13.41 29.28
CA TRP A 69 18.19 -14.27 28.64
C TRP A 69 18.37 -14.18 27.12
N VAL A 70 18.52 -15.30 26.43
CA VAL A 70 18.68 -15.32 24.97
C VAL A 70 17.36 -15.74 24.34
N ALA A 71 16.82 -14.90 23.46
CA ALA A 71 15.67 -15.24 22.63
C ALA A 71 16.07 -16.34 21.62
N PRO A 72 15.20 -17.33 21.35
CA PRO A 72 15.44 -18.30 20.28
C PRO A 72 15.70 -17.62 18.93
N ASP A 73 16.59 -18.22 18.15
CA ASP A 73 16.90 -17.80 16.79
C ASP A 73 15.76 -18.22 15.85
N ASP A 74 14.70 -17.42 15.79
CA ASP A 74 13.57 -17.67 14.89
C ASP A 74 13.40 -16.51 13.89
N TRP A 75 13.07 -16.87 12.65
CA TRP A 75 12.58 -15.97 11.58
C TRP A 75 13.42 -14.71 11.31
N LEU A 76 14.53 -14.85 10.57
CA LEU A 76 15.39 -13.75 10.11
C LEU A 76 15.99 -12.85 11.22
N CYS A 77 15.78 -13.19 12.49
CA CYS A 77 16.38 -12.51 13.62
C CYS A 77 17.53 -13.35 14.19
N SER A 78 18.67 -12.71 14.42
CA SER A 78 19.72 -13.28 15.27
C SER A 78 19.28 -13.26 16.73
N GLY A 79 19.80 -14.19 17.53
CA GLY A 79 19.55 -14.27 18.96
C GLY A 79 19.70 -12.92 19.64
N TYR A 80 18.63 -12.50 20.30
CA TYR A 80 18.60 -11.26 21.07
C TYR A 80 18.79 -11.57 22.54
N THR A 81 19.78 -10.93 23.16
CA THR A 81 20.01 -11.08 24.61
C THR A 81 19.25 -9.98 25.37
N LEU A 82 18.33 -10.38 26.25
CA LEU A 82 17.63 -9.51 27.18
C LEU A 82 18.29 -9.55 28.56
N LYS A 83 18.87 -8.41 28.94
CA LYS A 83 19.29 -8.11 30.31
C LYS A 83 19.24 -6.61 30.50
N ASP A 84 18.44 -6.16 31.44
CA ASP A 84 18.21 -4.73 31.66
C ASP A 84 18.44 -4.35 33.11
N LEU A 85 18.94 -3.14 33.32
CA LEU A 85 19.22 -2.58 34.63
C LEU A 85 18.72 -1.14 34.64
N ARG A 86 17.83 -0.83 35.60
CA ARG A 86 17.22 0.49 35.73
C ARG A 86 17.34 0.99 37.18
N MET A 87 17.48 2.30 37.33
CA MET A 87 17.47 2.98 38.62
C MET A 87 16.05 3.03 39.18
N GLY A 88 15.93 2.91 40.51
CA GLY A 88 14.67 2.92 41.26
C GLY A 88 14.05 1.54 41.46
N THR A 89 13.09 1.46 42.37
CA THR A 89 12.18 0.31 42.52
C THR A 89 11.09 0.39 41.46
N MET A 90 11.12 -0.51 40.49
CA MET A 90 10.13 -0.59 39.42
C MET A 90 9.39 -1.91 39.48
N GLU A 91 8.08 -1.84 39.24
CA GLU A 91 7.26 -3.04 39.04
C GLU A 91 7.64 -3.71 37.71
N ILE A 92 7.50 -5.04 37.67
CA ILE A 92 7.78 -5.85 36.47
C ILE A 92 6.92 -5.44 35.27
N SER A 93 5.65 -5.06 35.50
CA SER A 93 4.72 -4.60 34.46
C SER A 93 5.25 -3.35 33.75
N LYS A 94 5.71 -2.37 34.53
CA LYS A 94 6.31 -1.12 34.04
C LYS A 94 7.62 -1.37 33.29
N MET A 95 8.45 -2.32 33.75
CA MET A 95 9.67 -2.69 33.02
C MET A 95 9.36 -3.24 31.63
N TRP A 96 8.35 -4.11 31.51
CA TRP A 96 7.92 -4.63 30.22
C TRP A 96 7.30 -3.57 29.31
N GLU A 97 6.51 -2.65 29.88
CA GLU A 97 5.91 -1.54 29.14
C GLU A 97 6.99 -0.64 28.52
N MET A 98 8.00 -0.26 29.29
CA MET A 98 9.11 0.55 28.79
C MET A 98 9.89 -0.15 27.68
N GLN A 99 10.15 -1.46 27.81
CA GLN A 99 10.83 -2.23 26.76
C GLN A 99 10.00 -2.32 25.47
N ARG A 100 8.67 -2.45 25.59
CA ARG A 100 7.76 -2.39 24.43
C ARG A 100 7.74 -1.00 23.81
N ALA A 101 7.81 0.06 24.60
CA ALA A 101 7.86 1.43 24.10
C ALA A 101 9.17 1.72 23.33
N GLU A 102 10.32 1.33 23.88
CA GLU A 102 11.64 1.47 23.25
C GLU A 102 11.71 0.72 21.91
N SER A 103 11.23 -0.52 21.87
CA SER A 103 11.18 -1.33 20.63
C SER A 103 10.14 -0.82 19.62
N SER A 104 9.00 -0.30 20.10
CA SER A 104 7.95 0.28 19.25
C SER A 104 8.48 1.49 18.47
N GLY A 105 9.20 2.41 19.14
CA GLY A 105 9.75 3.61 18.51
C GLY A 105 10.67 3.29 17.33
N MET A 106 11.63 2.38 17.53
CA MET A 106 12.53 1.92 16.47
C MET A 106 11.77 1.26 15.31
N THR A 107 10.78 0.44 15.64
CA THR A 107 9.97 -0.25 14.63
C THR A 107 9.20 0.72 13.75
N TRP A 108 8.57 1.74 14.35
CA TRP A 108 7.87 2.78 13.59
C TRP A 108 8.82 3.60 12.72
N ALA A 109 10.00 3.96 13.24
CA ALA A 109 11.01 4.66 12.46
C ALA A 109 11.42 3.88 11.21
N LEU A 110 11.74 2.58 11.35
CA LEU A 110 12.08 1.72 10.22
C LEU A 110 10.95 1.58 9.21
N ARG A 111 9.69 1.58 9.65
CA ARG A 111 8.53 1.54 8.73
C ARG A 111 8.40 2.83 7.92
N PHE A 112 8.54 3.99 8.55
CA PHE A 112 8.51 5.26 7.82
C PHE A 112 9.65 5.37 6.81
N VAL A 113 10.84 4.92 7.19
CA VAL A 113 11.99 4.86 6.29
C VAL A 113 11.73 3.90 5.13
N GLY A 114 11.24 2.69 5.41
CA GLY A 114 10.90 1.71 4.37
C GLY A 114 9.80 2.23 3.42
N PHE A 115 8.79 2.92 3.95
CA PHE A 115 7.77 3.58 3.14
C PHE A 115 8.32 4.68 2.26
N ALA A 116 9.16 5.56 2.81
CA ALA A 116 9.78 6.64 2.05
C ALA A 116 10.66 6.08 0.91
N LEU A 117 11.41 5.00 1.16
CA LEU A 117 12.20 4.33 0.14
C LEU A 117 11.32 3.71 -0.96
N ALA A 118 10.24 3.04 -0.59
CA ALA A 118 9.29 2.49 -1.55
C ALA A 118 8.63 3.60 -2.40
N TRP A 119 8.23 4.71 -1.76
CA TRP A 119 7.68 5.88 -2.45
C TRP A 119 8.66 6.43 -3.47
N ILE A 120 9.91 6.67 -3.06
CA ILE A 120 10.96 7.20 -3.94
C ILE A 120 11.18 6.24 -5.12
N ALA A 121 11.20 4.92 -4.87
CA ALA A 121 11.31 3.93 -5.95
C ALA A 121 10.15 4.04 -6.96
N PHE A 122 8.90 4.23 -6.51
CA PHE A 122 7.77 4.43 -7.42
C PHE A 122 7.80 5.78 -8.15
N CYS A 123 8.28 6.86 -7.51
CA CYS A 123 8.52 8.13 -8.20
C CYS A 123 9.57 7.96 -9.31
N LEU A 124 10.66 7.22 -9.06
CA LEU A 124 11.68 6.97 -10.06
C LEU A 124 11.16 6.12 -11.24
N LEU A 125 10.21 5.21 -11.00
CA LEU A 125 9.54 4.46 -12.06
C LEU A 125 8.68 5.34 -12.98
N ALA A 126 8.24 6.52 -12.53
CA ALA A 126 7.49 7.47 -13.35
C ALA A 126 8.39 8.37 -14.22
N GLY A 127 9.70 8.41 -13.99
CA GLY A 127 10.65 9.23 -14.76
C GLY A 127 10.61 9.00 -16.28
N PRO A 128 10.54 7.76 -16.79
CA PRO A 128 10.39 7.51 -18.23
C PRO A 128 9.11 8.08 -18.84
N LEU A 129 8.04 8.21 -18.03
CA LEU A 129 6.76 8.78 -18.45
C LEU A 129 6.86 10.31 -18.65
N GLU A 130 7.64 10.99 -17.81
CA GLU A 130 7.89 12.44 -17.95
C GLU A 130 8.64 12.76 -19.24
N VAL A 131 9.73 12.02 -19.51
CA VAL A 131 10.53 12.20 -20.74
C VAL A 131 9.71 11.92 -22.01
N ALA A 132 8.78 10.96 -21.94
CA ALA A 132 7.87 10.68 -23.06
C ALA A 132 6.92 11.86 -23.35
N THR A 133 6.49 12.61 -22.32
CA THR A 133 5.62 13.78 -22.52
C THR A 133 6.34 14.99 -23.09
N ASP A 134 7.63 15.15 -22.84
CA ASP A 134 8.46 16.21 -23.42
C ASP A 134 8.70 16.06 -24.93
N CYS A 135 8.43 14.87 -25.48
CA CYS A 135 8.50 14.63 -26.93
C CYS A 135 7.32 15.24 -27.71
N ILE A 136 6.29 15.76 -27.02
CA ILE A 136 5.13 16.39 -27.67
C ILE A 136 5.40 17.90 -27.87
N PRO A 137 5.46 18.40 -29.12
CA PRO A 137 5.74 19.80 -29.39
C PRO A 137 4.66 20.72 -28.79
N CYS A 138 5.07 21.91 -28.35
CA CYS A 138 4.26 22.99 -27.75
C CYS A 138 3.67 22.75 -26.34
N ILE A 139 3.46 21.51 -25.89
CA ILE A 139 2.82 21.22 -24.60
C ILE A 139 3.78 20.52 -23.60
N GLY A 140 4.90 19.96 -24.08
CA GLY A 140 5.89 19.23 -23.29
C GLY A 140 6.25 19.86 -21.93
N PRO A 141 6.73 21.12 -21.86
CA PRO A 141 7.21 21.71 -20.60
C PRO A 141 6.13 21.90 -19.52
N MET A 142 4.87 22.14 -19.92
CA MET A 142 3.76 22.28 -18.97
C MET A 142 3.23 20.91 -18.53
N LEU A 143 3.20 19.93 -19.44
CA LEU A 143 2.83 18.56 -19.13
C LEU A 143 3.87 17.87 -18.24
N GLY A 144 5.18 18.04 -18.49
CA GLY A 144 6.24 17.44 -17.67
C GLY A 144 6.19 17.91 -16.21
N ASN A 145 5.95 19.21 -15.98
CA ASN A 145 5.80 19.74 -14.61
C ASN A 145 4.49 19.29 -13.92
N ALA A 146 3.40 19.13 -14.69
CA ALA A 146 2.14 18.62 -14.15
C ALA A 146 2.23 17.11 -13.86
N VAL A 147 2.84 16.34 -14.75
CA VAL A 147 3.02 14.89 -14.64
C VAL A 147 3.93 14.56 -13.47
N SER A 148 5.00 15.30 -13.22
CA SER A 148 5.87 15.07 -12.05
C SER A 148 5.16 15.35 -10.71
N ALA A 149 4.40 16.43 -10.63
CA ALA A 149 3.59 16.74 -9.45
C ALA A 149 2.49 15.70 -9.20
N ILE A 150 1.80 15.26 -10.27
CA ILE A 150 0.74 14.24 -10.20
C ILE A 150 1.33 12.85 -9.94
N ALA A 151 2.47 12.51 -10.53
CA ALA A 151 3.16 11.23 -10.36
C ALA A 151 3.57 11.01 -8.91
N CYS A 152 4.00 12.06 -8.21
CA CYS A 152 4.26 11.98 -6.76
C CYS A 152 2.99 11.60 -5.98
N CYS A 153 1.86 12.25 -6.26
CA CYS A 153 0.58 11.93 -5.61
C CYS A 153 0.03 10.55 -5.99
N VAL A 154 0.19 10.14 -7.25
CA VAL A 154 -0.31 8.86 -7.76
C VAL A 154 0.55 7.69 -7.29
N SER A 155 1.88 7.87 -7.17
CA SER A 155 2.81 6.85 -6.66
C SER A 155 2.65 6.57 -5.16
N CYS A 156 2.07 7.51 -4.41
CA CYS A 156 1.67 7.32 -3.01
C CYS A 156 0.84 6.06 -2.78
N LEU A 157 -0.18 5.85 -3.62
CA LEU A 157 -1.18 4.78 -3.48
C LEU A 157 -0.59 3.37 -3.65
N PRO A 158 0.17 3.05 -4.72
CA PRO A 158 0.83 1.77 -4.84
C PRO A 158 1.94 1.59 -3.80
N ALA A 159 2.65 2.66 -3.39
CA ALA A 159 3.63 2.61 -2.32
C ALA A 159 3.01 2.23 -0.97
N THR A 160 1.88 2.86 -0.61
CA THR A 160 1.12 2.52 0.62
C THR A 160 0.56 1.11 0.53
N ALA A 161 0.02 0.68 -0.61
CA ALA A 161 -0.52 -0.66 -0.78
C ALA A 161 0.59 -1.74 -0.63
N CYS A 162 1.73 -1.54 -1.28
CA CYS A 162 2.86 -2.46 -1.20
C CYS A 162 3.42 -2.56 0.23
N THR A 163 3.62 -1.42 0.88
CA THR A 163 4.15 -1.37 2.26
C THR A 163 3.18 -1.97 3.27
N MET A 164 1.87 -1.70 3.15
CA MET A 164 0.83 -2.35 3.99
C MET A 164 0.77 -3.86 3.76
N GLY A 165 0.89 -4.32 2.51
CA GLY A 165 0.93 -5.75 2.19
C GLY A 165 2.12 -6.45 2.84
N VAL A 166 3.33 -5.93 2.66
CA VAL A 166 4.55 -6.50 3.27
C VAL A 166 4.48 -6.49 4.79
N VAL A 167 4.09 -5.35 5.39
CA VAL A 167 3.95 -5.24 6.85
C VAL A 167 2.89 -6.20 7.38
N GLY A 168 1.75 -6.33 6.68
CA GLY A 168 0.68 -7.25 7.07
C GLY A 168 1.11 -8.71 7.05
N VAL A 169 1.81 -9.16 6.01
CA VAL A 169 2.32 -10.54 5.91
C VAL A 169 3.30 -10.84 7.05
N VAL A 170 4.24 -9.94 7.32
CA VAL A 170 5.20 -10.11 8.42
C VAL A 170 4.49 -10.12 9.78
N TRP A 171 3.45 -9.31 9.95
CA TRP A 171 2.69 -9.23 11.20
C TRP A 171 1.82 -10.46 11.48
N ILE A 172 1.38 -11.21 10.47
CA ILE A 172 0.66 -12.47 10.73
C ILE A 172 1.54 -13.44 11.50
N VAL A 173 2.82 -13.55 11.13
CA VAL A 173 3.77 -14.44 11.80
C VAL A 173 4.18 -13.88 13.17
N MET A 174 4.51 -12.58 13.24
CA MET A 174 5.04 -11.96 14.46
C MET A 174 3.98 -11.64 15.52
N ARG A 175 2.77 -11.28 15.10
CA ARG A 175 1.64 -10.85 15.96
C ARG A 175 0.30 -11.21 15.28
N PRO A 176 -0.09 -12.49 15.25
CA PRO A 176 -1.25 -12.96 14.49
C PRO A 176 -2.55 -12.21 14.84
N MET A 177 -2.72 -11.84 16.11
CA MET A 177 -3.89 -11.07 16.58
C MET A 177 -4.06 -9.70 15.89
N VAL A 178 -2.97 -9.09 15.42
CA VAL A 178 -3.00 -7.78 14.73
C VAL A 178 -2.76 -7.93 13.23
N GLY A 179 -1.95 -8.91 12.81
CA GLY A 179 -1.64 -9.12 11.39
C GLY A 179 -2.84 -9.59 10.57
N ILE A 180 -3.62 -10.54 11.07
CA ILE A 180 -4.80 -11.08 10.37
C ILE A 180 -5.84 -10.00 10.05
N PRO A 181 -6.33 -9.19 11.01
CA PRO A 181 -7.31 -8.15 10.69
C PRO A 181 -6.75 -7.09 9.71
N LEU A 182 -5.46 -6.79 9.80
CA LEU A 182 -4.81 -5.80 8.92
C LEU A 182 -4.79 -6.28 7.45
N ILE A 183 -4.50 -7.56 7.21
CA ILE A 183 -4.56 -8.15 5.87
C ILE A 183 -6.00 -8.25 5.34
N ILE A 184 -6.98 -8.57 6.19
CA ILE A 184 -8.40 -8.59 5.78
C ILE A 184 -8.82 -7.20 5.29
N ILE A 185 -8.49 -6.15 6.04
CA ILE A 185 -8.81 -4.77 5.64
C ILE A 185 -8.11 -4.43 4.32
N PHE A 186 -6.84 -4.78 4.17
CA PHE A 186 -6.10 -4.57 2.92
C PHE A 186 -6.78 -5.23 1.71
N LEU A 187 -7.17 -6.50 1.84
CA LEU A 187 -7.87 -7.23 0.77
C LEU A 187 -9.24 -6.62 0.46
N LEU A 188 -10.01 -6.22 1.48
CA LEU A 188 -11.30 -5.56 1.30
C LEU A 188 -11.17 -4.23 0.53
N VAL A 189 -10.15 -3.44 0.84
CA VAL A 189 -9.87 -2.18 0.12
C VAL A 189 -9.49 -2.46 -1.33
N MET A 190 -8.62 -3.45 -1.58
CA MET A 190 -8.22 -3.83 -2.94
C MET A 190 -9.41 -4.32 -3.78
N ILE A 191 -10.24 -5.22 -3.21
CA ILE A 191 -11.46 -5.71 -3.87
C ILE A 191 -12.45 -4.57 -4.09
N GLY A 192 -12.63 -3.70 -3.09
CA GLY A 192 -13.48 -2.51 -3.18
C GLY A 192 -13.06 -1.58 -4.32
N MET A 193 -11.76 -1.31 -4.48
CA MET A 193 -11.24 -0.51 -5.59
C MET A 193 -11.46 -1.18 -6.96
N ILE A 194 -11.27 -2.50 -7.05
CA ILE A 194 -11.51 -3.26 -8.28
C ILE A 194 -12.99 -3.23 -8.67
N VAL A 195 -13.88 -3.54 -7.72
CA VAL A 195 -15.34 -3.51 -7.94
C VAL A 195 -15.80 -2.10 -8.26
N TRP A 196 -15.29 -1.08 -7.56
CA TRP A 196 -15.59 0.31 -7.86
C TRP A 196 -15.21 0.67 -9.30
N LYS A 197 -14.00 0.32 -9.73
CA LYS A 197 -13.54 0.53 -11.11
C LYS A 197 -14.46 -0.18 -12.12
N CYS A 198 -14.80 -1.46 -11.90
CA CYS A 198 -15.69 -2.24 -12.75
C CYS A 198 -17.14 -1.70 -12.79
N CYS A 199 -17.64 -1.17 -11.68
CA CYS A 199 -18.98 -0.58 -11.59
C CYS A 199 -19.04 0.83 -12.21
N PHE A 200 -17.96 1.62 -12.12
CA PHE A 200 -17.91 2.95 -12.73
C PHE A 200 -17.75 2.88 -14.25
N THR A 201 -17.01 1.91 -14.79
CA THR A 201 -17.00 1.65 -16.24
C THR A 201 -18.39 1.25 -16.75
N LYS A 202 -19.19 0.51 -15.94
CA LYS A 202 -20.59 0.20 -16.27
C LYS A 202 -21.51 1.43 -16.25
N LYS A 203 -21.29 2.41 -15.36
CA LYS A 203 -22.13 3.64 -15.30
C LYS A 203 -21.94 4.53 -16.53
N SER A 204 -20.72 4.66 -17.05
CA SER A 204 -20.46 5.44 -18.28
C SER A 204 -21.13 4.82 -19.51
N LYS A 205 -21.25 3.48 -19.55
CA LYS A 205 -22.00 2.77 -20.59
C LYS A 205 -23.53 2.96 -20.44
N LYS A 206 -24.04 2.91 -19.21
CA LYS A 206 -25.47 3.08 -18.93
C LYS A 206 -26.03 4.48 -19.23
N VAL A 207 -25.23 5.55 -19.10
CA VAL A 207 -25.67 6.92 -19.43
C VAL A 207 -25.82 7.11 -20.94
N TYR A 208 -24.95 6.50 -21.74
CA TYR A 208 -25.06 6.51 -23.21
C TYR A 208 -26.27 5.67 -23.70
N ASP A 209 -26.56 4.55 -23.01
CA ASP A 209 -27.75 3.72 -23.31
C ASP A 209 -29.09 4.38 -22.88
N SER A 210 -29.06 5.44 -22.05
CA SER A 210 -30.28 6.05 -21.48
C SER A 210 -30.85 7.22 -22.29
N GLU A 211 -30.11 7.78 -23.24
CA GLU A 211 -30.59 8.90 -24.10
C GLU A 211 -31.36 8.41 -25.35
N GLY A 212 -31.49 7.10 -25.56
CA GLY A 212 -32.13 6.52 -26.75
C GLY A 212 -33.55 5.98 -26.58
N GLN A 213 -34.12 5.99 -25.37
CA GLN A 213 -35.43 5.36 -25.13
C GLN A 213 -36.50 6.42 -24.84
N GLN A 214 -37.23 6.81 -25.88
CA GLN A 214 -38.43 7.63 -25.79
C GLN A 214 -39.58 6.77 -25.24
N ASP A 215 -40.21 7.25 -24.16
CA ASP A 215 -41.26 6.60 -23.41
C ASP A 215 -42.58 6.47 -24.20
N ASP A 216 -43.18 5.28 -24.21
CA ASP A 216 -44.61 5.09 -24.48
C ASP A 216 -45.23 4.24 -23.33
N PRO A 217 -46.44 4.55 -22.84
CA PRO A 217 -46.84 4.18 -21.50
C PRO A 217 -47.59 2.84 -21.42
N GLY A 218 -47.26 2.08 -20.38
CA GLY A 218 -48.19 1.19 -19.69
C GLY A 218 -48.23 -0.25 -20.19
N THR A 219 -47.83 -1.19 -19.32
CA THR A 219 -48.71 -2.27 -18.81
C THR A 219 -47.98 -3.00 -17.68
N VAL A 220 -48.57 -2.95 -16.49
CA VAL A 220 -48.23 -3.75 -15.31
C VAL A 220 -48.94 -5.09 -15.43
N VAL A 221 -48.25 -6.21 -15.67
CA VAL A 221 -48.71 -7.56 -15.29
C VAL A 221 -47.52 -8.52 -15.15
N GLY A 222 -47.45 -9.22 -14.01
CA GLY A 222 -47.24 -10.68 -14.00
C GLY A 222 -45.81 -11.20 -13.99
N LYS A 223 -45.40 -11.64 -12.80
CA LYS A 223 -44.43 -12.73 -12.61
C LYS A 223 -44.99 -13.98 -13.30
N GLN A 224 -44.42 -14.38 -14.44
CA GLN A 224 -44.65 -15.68 -15.06
C GLN A 224 -43.32 -16.26 -15.50
N ASP A 225 -43.14 -17.51 -15.11
CA ASP A 225 -41.93 -18.29 -15.25
C ASP A 225 -41.75 -18.66 -16.72
N VAL A 226 -40.81 -18.01 -17.41
CA VAL A 226 -40.52 -18.28 -18.82
C VAL A 226 -39.51 -19.43 -18.89
N GLU A 227 -40.00 -20.54 -19.41
CA GLU A 227 -39.26 -21.70 -19.90
C GLU A 227 -38.04 -21.25 -20.73
N VAL A 228 -36.82 -21.50 -20.22
CA VAL A 228 -35.58 -21.06 -20.86
C VAL A 228 -35.34 -21.89 -22.10
N LYS A 229 -35.75 -21.34 -23.23
CA LYS A 229 -35.38 -21.79 -24.57
C LYS A 229 -33.85 -21.71 -24.70
N GLN A 230 -33.19 -22.87 -24.66
CA GLN A 230 -31.73 -22.98 -24.69
C GLN A 230 -31.18 -22.37 -26.00
N TYR A 231 -30.19 -21.49 -25.85
CA TYR A 231 -29.44 -20.90 -26.96
C TYR A 231 -28.80 -21.99 -27.83
N SER A 232 -28.90 -21.84 -29.16
CA SER A 232 -28.48 -22.86 -30.13
C SER A 232 -27.61 -22.26 -31.26
N GLY A 233 -26.77 -21.27 -30.94
CA GLY A 233 -25.86 -20.68 -31.92
C GLY A 233 -24.44 -21.28 -31.89
N PRO A 234 -23.59 -20.89 -32.86
CA PRO A 234 -22.28 -21.50 -33.10
C PRO A 234 -21.18 -21.07 -32.13
N VAL A 235 -21.42 -20.04 -31.32
CA VAL A 235 -20.45 -19.42 -30.41
C VAL A 235 -21.08 -19.20 -29.04
N ASP A 236 -20.33 -18.68 -28.07
CA ASP A 236 -20.91 -18.32 -26.77
C ASP A 236 -22.06 -17.30 -26.91
N GLU A 237 -23.09 -17.43 -26.07
CA GLU A 237 -24.29 -16.59 -26.14
C GLU A 237 -23.98 -15.09 -26.04
N ALA A 238 -23.03 -14.71 -25.17
CA ALA A 238 -22.66 -13.31 -25.01
C ALA A 238 -21.97 -12.75 -26.27
N LEU A 239 -21.13 -13.58 -26.92
CA LEU A 239 -20.46 -13.23 -28.17
C LEU A 239 -21.45 -13.14 -29.34
N ALA A 240 -22.43 -14.03 -29.41
CA ALA A 240 -23.46 -13.98 -30.43
C ALA A 240 -24.33 -12.72 -30.29
N ARG A 241 -24.68 -12.32 -29.07
CA ARG A 241 -25.40 -11.06 -28.80
C ARG A 241 -24.57 -9.84 -29.21
N SER A 242 -23.27 -9.79 -28.87
CA SER A 242 -22.42 -8.68 -29.28
C SER A 242 -22.24 -8.60 -30.80
N PHE A 243 -22.16 -9.75 -31.48
CA PHE A 243 -22.08 -9.81 -32.93
C PHE A 243 -23.35 -9.32 -33.61
N ILE A 244 -24.53 -9.72 -33.14
CA ILE A 244 -25.83 -9.24 -33.68
C ILE A 244 -26.00 -7.73 -33.47
N HIS A 245 -25.56 -7.20 -32.33
CA HIS A 245 -25.57 -5.76 -32.08
C HIS A 245 -24.62 -5.01 -33.01
N ALA A 246 -23.40 -5.54 -33.22
CA ALA A 246 -22.43 -4.98 -34.15
C ALA A 246 -22.94 -5.01 -35.60
N LEU A 247 -23.63 -6.09 -36.02
CA LEU A 247 -24.28 -6.15 -37.33
C LEU A 247 -25.34 -5.07 -37.50
N ARG A 248 -26.16 -4.80 -36.47
CA ARG A 248 -27.14 -3.70 -36.52
C ARG A 248 -26.45 -2.34 -36.60
N ALA A 249 -25.42 -2.11 -35.79
CA ALA A 249 -24.65 -0.87 -35.81
C ALA A 249 -24.05 -0.60 -37.19
N GLU A 250 -23.41 -1.61 -37.78
CA GLU A 250 -22.72 -1.45 -39.06
C GLU A 250 -23.66 -1.40 -40.26
N TYR A 251 -24.59 -2.34 -40.35
CA TYR A 251 -25.39 -2.53 -41.57
C TYR A 251 -26.75 -1.82 -41.54
N VAL A 252 -27.25 -1.42 -40.36
CA VAL A 252 -28.53 -0.69 -40.20
C VAL A 252 -28.29 0.76 -39.77
N GLN A 253 -27.32 1.01 -38.88
CA GLN A 253 -27.03 2.35 -38.34
C GLN A 253 -25.86 3.06 -39.05
N ASN A 254 -25.22 2.42 -40.05
CA ASN A 254 -24.08 2.93 -40.83
C ASN A 254 -22.81 3.25 -40.01
N GLU A 255 -22.59 2.57 -38.88
CA GLU A 255 -21.34 2.64 -38.11
C GLU A 255 -20.28 1.69 -38.70
N ALA A 256 -19.44 2.21 -39.60
CA ALA A 256 -18.44 1.39 -40.29
C ALA A 256 -17.44 0.72 -39.33
N GLY A 257 -17.21 -0.58 -39.51
CA GLY A 257 -16.20 -1.35 -38.78
C GLY A 257 -16.63 -1.90 -37.42
N ALA A 258 -17.90 -1.78 -37.03
CA ALA A 258 -18.38 -2.29 -35.74
C ALA A 258 -18.24 -3.82 -35.61
N VAL A 259 -18.44 -4.57 -36.69
CA VAL A 259 -18.23 -6.03 -36.72
C VAL A 259 -16.74 -6.38 -36.63
N GLY A 260 -15.89 -5.59 -37.30
CA GLY A 260 -14.43 -5.74 -37.24
C GLY A 260 -13.88 -5.67 -35.82
N VAL A 261 -14.40 -4.75 -34.99
CA VAL A 261 -14.02 -4.64 -33.56
C VAL A 261 -14.36 -5.92 -32.77
N VAL A 262 -15.47 -6.59 -33.11
CA VAL A 262 -15.86 -7.85 -32.45
C VAL A 262 -14.91 -9.00 -32.86
N PHE A 263 -14.45 -9.02 -34.11
CA PHE A 263 -13.47 -10.00 -34.58
C PHE A 263 -12.07 -9.75 -34.03
N ASP A 264 -11.62 -8.49 -34.00
CA ASP A 264 -10.32 -8.12 -33.42
C ASP A 264 -10.23 -8.45 -31.92
N ALA A 265 -11.34 -8.26 -31.19
CA ALA A 265 -11.42 -8.61 -29.77
C ALA A 265 -11.36 -10.13 -29.55
N ASN A 266 -11.89 -10.92 -30.50
CA ASN A 266 -12.03 -12.36 -30.39
C ASN A 266 -11.50 -13.07 -31.65
N GLY A 267 -10.18 -13.23 -31.75
CA GLY A 267 -9.48 -13.74 -32.94
C GLY A 267 -9.86 -15.15 -33.45
N ASN A 268 -10.69 -15.91 -32.72
CA ASN A 268 -11.24 -17.20 -33.18
C ASN A 268 -12.69 -17.09 -33.69
N ALA A 269 -13.34 -15.92 -33.57
CA ALA A 269 -14.75 -15.73 -33.87
C ALA A 269 -15.03 -15.56 -35.36
N GLU A 270 -14.08 -15.00 -36.12
CA GLU A 270 -14.22 -14.73 -37.56
C GLU A 270 -14.49 -16.00 -38.36
N GLY A 271 -13.84 -17.12 -38.02
CA GLY A 271 -14.07 -18.40 -38.71
C GLY A 271 -15.47 -18.99 -38.51
N ALA A 272 -16.12 -18.71 -37.38
CA ALA A 272 -17.46 -19.21 -37.07
C ALA A 272 -18.58 -18.24 -37.47
N LEU A 273 -18.31 -16.93 -37.41
CA LEU A 273 -19.31 -15.88 -37.61
C LEU A 273 -19.23 -15.19 -38.98
N GLY A 274 -18.08 -15.25 -39.65
CA GLY A 274 -17.85 -14.67 -40.98
C GLY A 274 -18.90 -15.07 -42.04
N PRO A 275 -19.35 -16.34 -42.12
CA PRO A 275 -20.41 -16.72 -43.06
C PRO A 275 -21.74 -15.98 -42.84
N TYR A 276 -22.07 -15.65 -41.58
CA TYR A 276 -23.30 -14.92 -41.25
C TYR A 276 -23.17 -13.42 -41.52
N GLU A 277 -21.97 -12.86 -41.41
CA GLU A 277 -21.72 -11.48 -41.84
C GLU A 277 -21.90 -11.36 -43.36
N GLU A 278 -21.37 -12.30 -44.13
CA GLU A 278 -21.52 -12.33 -45.58
C GLU A 278 -23.00 -12.50 -46.00
N GLU A 279 -23.77 -13.30 -45.25
CA GLU A 279 -25.22 -13.45 -45.46
C GLU A 279 -25.95 -12.10 -45.30
N VAL A 280 -25.61 -11.30 -44.28
CA VAL A 280 -26.19 -9.96 -44.07
C VAL A 280 -25.71 -8.97 -45.13
N ARG A 281 -24.44 -9.07 -45.55
CA ARG A 281 -23.86 -8.22 -46.60
C ARG A 281 -24.51 -8.45 -47.96
N ALA A 282 -24.87 -9.69 -48.28
CA ALA A 282 -25.54 -10.09 -49.51
C ALA A 282 -27.07 -9.87 -49.48
N ALA A 283 -27.67 -9.67 -48.31
CA ALA A 283 -29.10 -9.48 -48.16
C ALA A 283 -29.58 -8.12 -48.67
N GLY A 284 -30.71 -8.11 -49.39
CA GLY A 284 -31.37 -6.87 -49.83
C GLY A 284 -31.97 -6.07 -48.66
N ASP A 285 -32.56 -6.76 -47.67
CA ASP A 285 -33.01 -6.17 -46.41
C ASP A 285 -32.15 -6.70 -45.25
N LYS A 286 -31.19 -5.87 -44.85
CA LYS A 286 -30.18 -6.21 -43.84
C LYS A 286 -30.81 -6.36 -42.44
N ALA A 287 -31.78 -5.52 -42.10
CA ALA A 287 -32.43 -5.57 -40.79
C ALA A 287 -33.27 -6.85 -40.63
N ALA A 288 -34.02 -7.23 -41.67
CA ALA A 288 -34.78 -8.48 -41.68
C ALA A 288 -33.86 -9.72 -41.61
N CYS A 289 -32.73 -9.70 -42.34
CA CYS A 289 -31.73 -10.77 -42.29
C CYS A 289 -31.14 -10.95 -40.89
N ILE A 290 -30.74 -9.86 -40.22
CA ILE A 290 -30.19 -9.91 -38.85
C ILE A 290 -31.21 -10.49 -37.86
N ASN A 291 -32.48 -10.09 -37.97
CA ASN A 291 -33.54 -10.62 -37.12
C ASN A 291 -33.76 -12.13 -37.36
N SER A 292 -33.66 -12.58 -38.60
CA SER A 292 -33.75 -14.01 -38.93
C SER A 292 -32.60 -14.83 -38.34
N ILE A 293 -31.37 -14.28 -38.32
CA ILE A 293 -30.19 -14.94 -37.71
C ILE A 293 -30.40 -15.09 -36.20
N ALA A 294 -30.86 -14.05 -35.53
CA ALA A 294 -31.08 -14.13 -34.09
C ALA A 294 -32.25 -15.04 -33.72
N GLN A 295 -33.31 -15.09 -34.52
CA GLN A 295 -34.36 -16.08 -34.35
C GLN A 295 -33.85 -17.51 -34.53
N ARG A 296 -32.98 -17.76 -35.53
CA ARG A 296 -32.32 -19.07 -35.71
C ARG A 296 -31.47 -19.46 -34.50
N TRP A 297 -30.82 -18.50 -33.86
CA TRP A 297 -30.00 -18.72 -32.66
C TRP A 297 -30.79 -18.68 -31.35
N ASN A 298 -32.12 -18.48 -31.43
CA ASN A 298 -33.00 -18.39 -30.28
C ASN A 298 -32.60 -17.25 -29.32
N LEU A 299 -32.04 -16.18 -29.87
CA LEU A 299 -31.63 -14.98 -29.13
C LEU A 299 -32.80 -14.00 -29.05
N VAL A 300 -33.07 -13.56 -27.83
CA VAL A 300 -33.94 -12.40 -27.58
C VAL A 300 -33.06 -11.16 -27.69
N ILE A 301 -33.20 -10.40 -28.78
CA ILE A 301 -32.47 -9.15 -29.05
C ILE A 301 -33.33 -7.94 -28.70
#